data_AF-A0A1L3EUX6-F1
#
_entry.id   AF-A0A1L3EUX6-F1
#
_cell.length_a   1.000
_cell.length_b   1.000
_cell.length_c   1.000
_cell.angle_alpha   90.00
_cell.angle_beta   90.00
_cell.angle_gamma   90.00
#
_symmetry.space_group_name_H-M   'P 1'
#
loop_
_entity.id
_entity.type
_entity.pdbx_description
1 polymer ?
#
loop_
_entity_poly.entity_id
_entity_poly.type
_entity_poly.pdbx_seq_one_letter_code
_entity_poly.pdbx_strand_id
1 'polypeptide(L)'
;MPSAKVVQYRLSQALLRALTVDQRPTVNAEGKTVLEENPGKRPYRFSDGSQGAPPGFGFYVGPTGAFYEVRSRVGKKAVRLSLGSVQELSLAKAHEKAAAQRSFIRSTGEDPRLALRSAEAAQAARGLTVSQALQGYIRFLEEQQGRGKTKAAGVKGAQDSLARLSRPEVGLADLAITALTDDLLKRAWNQVRHSAMLRSNRLPADVKAKLEKAGEWWRLDRAALVSKLRLTGKNVELAFAAGMAAAEHTLSDASRAVERAIRQERKAAVGALRQPALLHNPFTVLADEGLHRSTRELRKHYEAARVRNPLGVDDSATGQQSLPTVLKSLVARRDMQQGQNATAVDYILLSLLWGTRRSESARLCWYASCSPEELDGLASWVWLAPTPEAKNPTTGLRGSQVFLHDTKAGEAQLLPVAYFAERVLRWRMEARKQGEQVLTEAIETGRREVKQVRERTRDIVLRAKAQAIVDRAEWRLEQTQRWVFPARNPKAVEGHYVDSKSILATIKADADLTDVGLTMHDFRRTLGRFAAKLLSGHMVSQLLRHHATSGNDTAMADVTQRYAQGEWPDLCVAMAKVEEALIATSPAVWNILRDPGDVARPRMDERNDPPLNVPKYRSRGASERDQTDES
;
A
#
# COMPACT_ATOMS: atom_id res chain seq x y z
N MET A 1 -13.98 -65.82 -19.29
CA MET A 1 -12.94 -66.21 -18.32
C MET A 1 -13.58 -66.37 -16.94
N PRO A 2 -13.78 -67.59 -16.41
CA PRO A 2 -14.23 -67.77 -15.05
C PRO A 2 -13.18 -67.15 -14.11
N SER A 3 -13.59 -66.28 -13.19
CA SER A 3 -12.67 -65.69 -12.21
C SER A 3 -12.05 -66.81 -11.38
N ALA A 4 -10.73 -66.86 -11.25
CA ALA A 4 -10.06 -67.75 -10.32
C ALA A 4 -10.79 -67.72 -8.96
N LYS A 5 -11.19 -68.89 -8.44
CA LYS A 5 -11.84 -69.00 -7.13
C LYS A 5 -10.95 -68.28 -6.12
N VAL A 6 -11.45 -67.19 -5.55
CA VAL A 6 -10.73 -66.44 -4.52
C VAL A 6 -10.62 -67.37 -3.31
N VAL A 7 -9.41 -67.81 -3.00
CA VAL A 7 -9.16 -68.68 -1.85
C VAL A 7 -9.45 -67.88 -0.59
N GLN A 8 -10.37 -68.40 0.22
CA GLN A 8 -10.80 -67.82 1.48
C GLN A 8 -10.17 -68.60 2.62
N TYR A 9 -9.62 -67.88 3.61
CA TYR A 9 -8.96 -68.50 4.75
C TYR A 9 -9.68 -68.12 6.04
N ARG A 10 -9.74 -69.06 6.99
CA ARG A 10 -10.33 -68.84 8.32
C ARG A 10 -9.21 -68.81 9.34
N LEU A 11 -8.95 -67.63 9.89
CA LEU A 11 -7.89 -67.42 10.89
C LEU A 11 -8.51 -66.84 12.16
N SER A 12 -8.06 -67.32 13.32
CA SER A 12 -8.42 -66.72 14.61
C SER A 12 -7.74 -65.35 14.77
N GLN A 13 -8.26 -64.50 15.67
CA GLN A 13 -7.64 -63.21 15.96
C GLN A 13 -6.16 -63.34 16.38
N ALA A 14 -5.81 -64.41 17.10
CA ALA A 14 -4.44 -64.65 17.54
C ALA A 14 -3.51 -64.93 16.35
N LEU A 15 -3.95 -65.79 15.42
CA LEU A 15 -3.21 -66.07 14.19
C LEU A 15 -3.11 -64.84 13.29
N LEU A 16 -4.17 -64.05 13.19
CA LEU A 16 -4.18 -62.80 12.43
C LEU A 16 -3.16 -61.79 12.97
N ARG A 17 -3.02 -61.67 14.29
CA ARG A 17 -2.02 -60.79 14.92
C ARG A 17 -0.58 -61.28 14.77
N ALA A 18 -0.39 -62.59 14.60
CA ALA A 18 0.91 -63.19 14.35
C ALA A 18 1.35 -63.12 12.88
N LEU A 19 0.47 -62.69 11.96
CA LEU A 19 0.80 -62.59 10.53
C LEU A 19 1.87 -61.52 10.28
N THR A 20 2.97 -61.97 9.67
CA THR A 20 4.00 -61.11 9.06
C THR A 20 4.10 -61.38 7.57
N VAL A 21 4.89 -60.58 6.85
CA VAL A 21 5.15 -60.81 5.42
C VAL A 21 5.91 -62.12 5.14
N ASP A 22 6.53 -62.72 6.17
CA ASP A 22 7.31 -63.96 6.05
C ASP A 22 6.45 -65.21 5.99
N GLN A 23 5.19 -65.12 6.40
CA GLN A 23 4.26 -66.25 6.44
C GLN A 23 3.03 -65.95 5.59
N ARG A 24 2.34 -66.97 5.07
CA ARG A 24 1.07 -66.83 4.36
C ARG A 24 0.12 -67.98 4.71
N PRO A 25 -1.20 -67.75 4.73
CA PRO A 25 -2.14 -68.81 4.98
C PRO A 25 -2.24 -69.78 3.80
N THR A 26 -2.26 -71.08 4.09
CA THR A 26 -2.50 -72.19 3.15
C THR A 26 -3.54 -73.14 3.75
N VAL A 27 -4.06 -74.07 2.94
CA VAL A 27 -5.02 -75.09 3.40
C VAL A 27 -4.28 -76.43 3.43
N ASN A 28 -4.26 -77.09 4.58
CA ASN A 28 -3.63 -78.40 4.72
C ASN A 28 -4.52 -79.51 4.13
N ALA A 29 -4.01 -80.75 4.07
CA ALA A 29 -4.74 -81.91 3.52
C ALA A 29 -6.07 -82.21 4.25
N GLU A 30 -6.23 -81.74 5.48
CA GLU A 30 -7.45 -81.87 6.31
C GLU A 30 -8.44 -80.72 6.09
N GLY A 31 -8.15 -79.78 5.18
CA GLY A 31 -9.01 -78.63 4.91
C GLY A 31 -8.92 -77.49 5.94
N LYS A 32 -7.99 -77.53 6.89
CA LYS A 32 -7.75 -76.48 7.89
C LYS A 32 -6.76 -75.44 7.37
N THR A 33 -6.96 -74.18 7.75
CA THR A 33 -6.03 -73.10 7.44
C THR A 33 -4.80 -73.17 8.35
N VAL A 34 -3.61 -73.25 7.76
CA VAL A 34 -2.30 -73.22 8.44
C VAL A 34 -1.44 -72.09 7.88
N LEU A 35 -0.39 -71.67 8.60
CA LEU A 35 0.57 -70.66 8.13
C LEU A 35 1.82 -71.36 7.60
N GLU A 36 2.21 -71.07 6.37
CA GLU A 36 3.45 -71.54 5.75
C GLU A 36 4.37 -70.37 5.42
N GLU A 37 5.64 -70.64 5.18
CA GLU A 37 6.60 -69.64 4.71
C GLU A 37 6.12 -69.02 3.39
N ASN A 38 6.24 -67.69 3.26
CA ASN A 38 5.89 -66.93 2.07
C ASN A 38 7.13 -66.77 1.16
N PRO A 39 7.26 -67.56 0.09
CA PRO A 39 8.48 -67.56 -0.72
C PRO A 39 8.68 -66.19 -1.37
N GLY A 40 9.81 -65.56 -1.06
CA GLY A 40 10.17 -64.23 -1.56
C GLY A 40 9.67 -63.04 -0.73
N LYS A 41 9.03 -63.26 0.42
CA LYS A 41 8.65 -62.23 1.42
C LYS A 41 7.92 -61.01 0.82
N ARG A 42 7.05 -61.25 -0.17
CA ARG A 42 6.32 -60.18 -0.87
C ARG A 42 4.99 -59.89 -0.18
N PRO A 43 4.54 -58.61 -0.12
CA PRO A 43 3.22 -58.27 0.39
C PRO A 43 2.12 -58.98 -0.37
N TYR A 44 1.12 -59.49 0.36
CA TYR A 44 0.06 -60.31 -0.21
C TYR A 44 -1.30 -59.93 0.38
N ARG A 45 -2.35 -60.48 -0.24
CA ARG A 45 -3.74 -60.25 0.16
C ARG A 45 -4.52 -61.54 0.10
N PHE A 46 -5.46 -61.70 1.02
CA PHE A 46 -6.37 -62.83 1.03
C PHE A 46 -7.75 -62.42 1.54
N SER A 47 -8.77 -63.22 1.22
CA SER A 47 -10.15 -62.96 1.64
C SER A 47 -10.47 -63.75 2.90
N ASP A 48 -11.33 -63.17 3.75
CA ASP A 48 -11.81 -63.85 4.95
C ASP A 48 -12.88 -64.88 4.60
N GLY A 49 -12.72 -66.10 5.13
CA GLY A 49 -13.70 -67.18 5.01
C GLY A 49 -14.60 -67.34 6.23
N SER A 50 -14.46 -66.51 7.25
CA SER A 50 -15.20 -66.61 8.51
C SER A 50 -16.71 -66.40 8.31
N GLN A 51 -17.53 -67.10 9.09
CA GLN A 51 -18.98 -66.94 9.04
C GLN A 51 -19.37 -65.50 9.44
N GLY A 52 -20.11 -64.81 8.58
CA GLY A 52 -20.48 -63.40 8.78
C GLY A 52 -19.53 -62.37 8.14
N ALA A 53 -18.44 -62.80 7.50
CA ALA A 53 -17.53 -61.88 6.81
C ALA A 53 -18.25 -61.12 5.66
N PRO A 54 -18.21 -59.78 5.64
CA PRO A 54 -18.86 -59.01 4.58
C PRO A 54 -18.24 -59.30 3.20
N PRO A 55 -19.03 -59.41 2.12
CA PRO A 55 -18.48 -59.62 0.78
C PRO A 55 -17.39 -58.62 0.39
N GLY A 56 -16.27 -59.12 -0.12
CA GLY A 56 -15.10 -58.31 -0.48
C GLY A 56 -14.18 -57.94 0.69
N PHE A 57 -14.49 -58.37 1.92
CA PHE A 57 -13.61 -58.21 3.10
C PHE A 57 -12.41 -59.15 3.00
N GLY A 58 -11.26 -58.65 3.43
CA GLY A 58 -10.02 -59.40 3.43
C GLY A 58 -8.92 -58.66 4.17
N PHE A 59 -7.69 -59.08 3.90
CA PHE A 59 -6.51 -58.65 4.61
C PHE A 59 -5.44 -58.24 3.62
N TYR A 60 -4.72 -57.18 3.97
CA TYR A 60 -3.45 -56.83 3.36
C TYR A 60 -2.35 -57.08 4.36
N VAL A 61 -1.37 -57.92 4.00
CA VAL A 61 -0.19 -58.18 4.82
C VAL A 61 1.00 -57.56 4.10
N GLY A 62 1.57 -56.53 4.72
CA GLY A 62 2.69 -55.78 4.19
C GLY A 62 3.91 -55.79 5.12
N PRO A 63 4.97 -55.04 4.77
CA PRO A 63 6.21 -55.00 5.54
C PRO A 63 6.00 -54.45 6.95
N THR A 64 5.01 -53.58 7.13
CA THR A 64 4.68 -52.92 8.41
C THR A 64 3.59 -53.64 9.20
N GLY A 65 3.15 -54.83 8.76
CA GLY A 65 2.14 -55.64 9.44
C GLY A 65 0.86 -55.89 8.62
N ALA A 66 -0.13 -56.46 9.29
CA ALA A 66 -1.41 -56.87 8.70
C ALA A 66 -2.52 -55.84 8.96
N PHE A 67 -3.31 -55.54 7.91
CA PHE A 67 -4.40 -54.58 7.93
C PHE A 67 -5.67 -55.20 7.37
N TYR A 68 -6.81 -54.86 7.95
CA TYR A 68 -8.11 -55.20 7.41
C TYR A 68 -8.44 -54.30 6.21
N GLU A 69 -9.00 -54.88 5.14
CA GLU A 69 -9.49 -54.13 4.00
C GLU A 69 -10.84 -54.67 3.50
N VAL A 70 -11.60 -53.80 2.84
CA VAL A 70 -12.81 -54.20 2.12
C VAL A 70 -12.76 -53.66 0.70
N ARG A 71 -13.00 -54.54 -0.27
CA ARG A 71 -13.18 -54.19 -1.67
C ARG A 71 -14.66 -53.92 -1.93
N SER A 72 -14.96 -52.73 -2.43
CA SER A 72 -16.32 -52.33 -2.83
C SER A 72 -16.30 -51.66 -4.20
N ARG A 73 -17.47 -51.33 -4.75
CA ARG A 73 -17.62 -50.67 -6.06
C ARG A 73 -18.23 -49.29 -5.86
N VAL A 74 -17.53 -48.25 -6.29
CA VAL A 74 -18.00 -46.85 -6.30
C VAL A 74 -18.21 -46.48 -7.76
N GLY A 75 -19.47 -46.33 -8.19
CA GLY A 75 -19.82 -46.23 -9.61
C GLY A 75 -19.32 -47.43 -10.43
N LYS A 76 -18.51 -47.17 -11.46
CA LYS A 76 -17.91 -48.23 -12.31
C LYS A 76 -16.59 -48.80 -11.75
N LYS A 77 -15.94 -48.12 -10.79
CA LYS A 77 -14.58 -48.43 -10.32
C LYS A 77 -14.61 -49.28 -9.04
N ALA A 78 -13.74 -50.29 -8.97
CA ALA A 78 -13.51 -51.04 -7.74
C ALA A 78 -12.52 -50.28 -6.84
N VAL A 79 -12.90 -50.04 -5.60
CA VAL A 79 -12.08 -49.32 -4.59
C VAL A 79 -11.82 -50.25 -3.42
N ARG A 80 -10.59 -50.22 -2.87
CA ARG A 80 -10.23 -50.91 -1.63
C ARG A 80 -10.13 -49.89 -0.50
N LEU A 81 -10.87 -50.14 0.57
CA LEU A 81 -10.88 -49.33 1.78
C LEU A 81 -10.14 -50.09 2.88
N SER A 82 -9.13 -49.47 3.48
CA SER A 82 -8.47 -49.98 4.69
C SER A 82 -9.35 -49.65 5.89
N LEU A 83 -9.48 -50.59 6.81
CA LEU A 83 -10.38 -50.54 7.97
C LEU A 83 -9.62 -50.38 9.29
N GLY A 84 -8.30 -50.57 9.28
CA GLY A 84 -7.41 -50.45 10.43
C GLY A 84 -6.41 -51.61 10.53
N SER A 85 -5.46 -51.47 11.47
CA SER A 85 -4.48 -52.52 11.80
C SER A 85 -5.15 -53.70 12.51
N VAL A 86 -4.67 -54.91 12.22
CA VAL A 86 -5.09 -56.15 12.91
C VAL A 86 -4.66 -56.17 14.38
N GLN A 87 -3.62 -55.40 14.74
CA GLN A 87 -3.17 -55.30 16.13
C GLN A 87 -4.19 -54.55 16.99
N GLU A 88 -4.75 -53.47 16.44
CA GLU A 88 -5.60 -52.51 17.17
C GLU A 88 -7.09 -52.86 17.10
N LEU A 89 -7.52 -53.55 16.04
CA LEU A 89 -8.93 -53.84 15.78
C LEU A 89 -9.21 -55.35 15.85
N SER A 90 -10.28 -55.74 16.54
CA SER A 90 -10.76 -57.13 16.51
C SER A 90 -11.47 -57.45 15.19
N LEU A 91 -11.42 -58.71 14.75
CA LEU A 91 -12.09 -59.20 13.54
C LEU A 91 -13.58 -58.83 13.49
N ALA A 92 -14.32 -59.01 14.59
CA ALA A 92 -15.75 -58.66 14.67
C ALA A 92 -16.01 -57.16 14.40
N LYS A 93 -15.29 -56.26 15.11
CA LYS A 93 -15.36 -54.81 14.86
C LYS A 93 -14.90 -54.43 13.43
N ALA A 94 -13.98 -55.17 12.85
CA ALA A 94 -13.56 -54.96 11.46
C ALA A 94 -14.66 -55.35 10.47
N HIS A 95 -15.41 -56.44 10.72
CA HIS A 95 -16.60 -56.80 9.95
C HIS A 95 -17.69 -55.73 10.04
N GLU A 96 -17.96 -55.22 11.25
CA GLU A 96 -18.92 -54.13 11.45
C GLU A 96 -18.52 -52.87 10.65
N LYS A 97 -17.26 -52.44 10.75
CA LYS A 97 -16.74 -51.30 9.95
C LYS A 97 -16.83 -51.55 8.45
N ALA A 98 -16.52 -52.76 7.99
CA ALA A 98 -16.60 -53.14 6.58
C ALA A 98 -18.05 -53.10 6.07
N ALA A 99 -18.98 -53.63 6.86
CA ALA A 99 -20.41 -53.59 6.56
C ALA A 99 -20.92 -52.14 6.49
N ALA A 100 -20.54 -51.30 7.46
CA ALA A 100 -20.90 -49.89 7.50
C ALA A 100 -20.39 -49.12 6.27
N GLN A 101 -19.11 -49.25 5.90
CA GLN A 101 -18.56 -48.57 4.72
C GLN A 101 -19.18 -49.05 3.41
N ARG A 102 -19.51 -50.33 3.30
CA ARG A 102 -20.22 -50.86 2.12
C ARG A 102 -21.67 -50.40 2.06
N SER A 103 -22.35 -50.31 3.21
CA SER A 103 -23.69 -49.77 3.29
C SER A 103 -23.70 -48.31 2.83
N PHE A 104 -22.75 -47.50 3.32
CA PHE A 104 -22.55 -46.12 2.90
C PHE A 104 -22.41 -46.02 1.37
N ILE A 105 -21.43 -46.72 0.77
CA ILE A 105 -21.20 -46.70 -0.68
C ILE A 105 -22.46 -47.10 -1.46
N ARG A 106 -23.21 -48.10 -0.98
CA ARG A 106 -24.43 -48.55 -1.65
C ARG A 106 -25.53 -47.51 -1.61
N SER A 107 -25.66 -46.80 -0.49
CA SER A 107 -26.69 -45.77 -0.29
C SER A 107 -26.35 -44.44 -0.97
N THR A 108 -25.08 -44.01 -0.97
CA THR A 108 -24.67 -42.69 -1.46
C THR A 108 -24.01 -42.73 -2.84
N GLY A 109 -23.47 -43.88 -3.24
CA GLY A 109 -22.65 -44.00 -4.45
C GLY A 109 -21.26 -43.36 -4.34
N GLU A 110 -20.86 -42.87 -3.16
CA GLU A 110 -19.63 -42.12 -2.92
C GLU A 110 -18.55 -42.91 -2.16
N ASP A 111 -17.28 -42.55 -2.35
CA ASP A 111 -16.18 -43.08 -1.52
C ASP A 111 -16.24 -42.46 -0.10
N PRO A 112 -16.35 -43.27 0.97
CA PRO A 112 -16.42 -42.78 2.35
C PRO A 112 -15.26 -41.86 2.75
N ARG A 113 -14.06 -42.05 2.18
CA ARG A 113 -12.90 -41.20 2.46
C ARG A 113 -13.05 -39.81 1.87
N LEU A 114 -13.63 -39.73 0.67
CA LEU A 114 -13.91 -38.45 0.02
C LEU A 114 -15.01 -37.71 0.76
N ALA A 115 -16.06 -38.41 1.18
CA ALA A 115 -17.13 -37.84 2.01
C ALA A 115 -16.58 -37.30 3.35
N LEU A 116 -15.71 -38.05 4.04
CA LEU A 116 -15.08 -37.59 5.28
C LEU A 116 -14.22 -36.34 5.06
N ARG A 117 -13.32 -36.34 4.04
CA ARG A 117 -12.51 -35.17 3.69
C ARG A 117 -13.38 -33.96 3.31
N SER A 118 -14.48 -34.20 2.61
CA SER A 118 -15.44 -33.17 2.20
C SER A 118 -16.13 -32.55 3.42
N ALA A 119 -16.52 -33.38 4.40
CA ALA A 119 -17.09 -32.94 5.67
C ALA A 119 -16.08 -32.18 6.55
N GLU A 120 -14.84 -32.67 6.65
CA GLU A 120 -13.74 -31.99 7.36
C GLU A 120 -13.45 -30.62 6.73
N ALA A 121 -13.38 -30.55 5.40
CA ALA A 121 -13.18 -29.28 4.69
C ALA A 121 -14.35 -28.31 4.92
N ALA A 122 -15.59 -28.80 4.91
CA ALA A 122 -16.76 -27.98 5.22
C ALA A 122 -16.72 -27.48 6.68
N GLN A 123 -16.29 -28.31 7.63
CA GLN A 123 -16.14 -27.92 9.03
C GLN A 123 -15.02 -26.88 9.21
N ALA A 124 -13.89 -27.06 8.53
CA ALA A 124 -12.80 -26.08 8.51
C ALA A 124 -13.26 -24.74 7.93
N ALA A 125 -14.06 -24.76 6.85
CA ALA A 125 -14.62 -23.55 6.26
C ALA A 125 -15.60 -22.84 7.21
N ARG A 126 -16.42 -23.58 7.97
CA ARG A 126 -17.31 -22.98 9.00
C ARG A 126 -16.53 -22.34 10.15
N GLY A 127 -15.41 -22.95 10.53
CA GLY A 127 -14.50 -22.44 11.56
C GLY A 127 -13.54 -21.35 11.09
N LEU A 128 -13.59 -20.94 9.82
CA LEU A 128 -12.71 -19.93 9.27
C LEU A 128 -12.94 -18.58 9.96
N THR A 129 -11.88 -18.01 10.54
CA THR A 129 -11.94 -16.74 11.27
C THR A 129 -11.68 -15.53 10.37
N VAL A 130 -12.07 -14.34 10.83
CA VAL A 130 -11.78 -13.07 10.13
C VAL A 130 -10.26 -12.88 9.95
N SER A 131 -9.47 -13.24 10.97
CA SER A 131 -8.00 -13.21 10.94
C SER A 131 -7.45 -14.11 9.83
N GLN A 132 -7.92 -15.36 9.74
CA GLN A 132 -7.50 -16.31 8.72
C GLN A 132 -7.87 -15.82 7.31
N ALA A 133 -9.07 -15.25 7.13
CA ALA A 133 -9.46 -14.65 5.86
C ALA A 133 -8.55 -13.47 5.47
N LEU A 134 -8.25 -12.56 6.40
CA LEU A 134 -7.36 -11.43 6.17
C LEU A 134 -5.92 -11.85 5.89
N GLN A 135 -5.39 -12.84 6.60
CA GLN A 135 -4.07 -13.42 6.30
C GLN A 135 -4.03 -14.02 4.90
N GLY A 136 -5.09 -14.72 4.49
CA GLY A 136 -5.24 -15.21 3.12
C GLY A 136 -5.28 -14.09 2.08
N TYR A 137 -5.92 -12.97 2.40
CA TYR A 137 -5.96 -11.78 1.55
C TYR A 137 -4.60 -11.07 1.48
N ILE A 138 -3.89 -10.94 2.61
CA ILE A 138 -2.55 -10.35 2.68
C ILE A 138 -1.57 -11.16 1.82
N ARG A 139 -1.53 -12.50 1.96
CA ARG A 139 -0.70 -13.37 1.10
C ARG A 139 -1.01 -13.18 -0.38
N PHE A 140 -2.30 -13.07 -0.72
CA PHE A 140 -2.69 -12.78 -2.10
C PHE A 140 -2.17 -11.41 -2.59
N LEU A 141 -2.25 -10.37 -1.75
CA LEU A 141 -1.71 -9.05 -2.11
C LEU A 141 -0.18 -9.07 -2.22
N GLU A 142 0.53 -9.83 -1.38
CA GLU A 142 1.98 -10.04 -1.45
C GLU A 142 2.37 -10.75 -2.75
N GLU A 143 1.62 -11.77 -3.17
CA GLU A 143 1.80 -12.41 -4.48
C GLU A 143 1.55 -11.43 -5.64
N GLN A 144 0.53 -10.57 -5.55
CA GLN A 144 0.28 -9.54 -6.56
C GLN A 144 1.38 -8.47 -6.57
N GLN A 145 1.93 -8.12 -5.40
CA GLN A 145 3.06 -7.21 -5.29
C GLN A 145 4.31 -7.78 -5.95
N GLY A 146 4.63 -9.07 -5.73
CA GLY A 146 5.73 -9.74 -6.41
C GLY A 146 5.59 -9.78 -7.94
N ARG A 147 4.36 -9.62 -8.45
CA ARG A 147 4.04 -9.50 -9.89
C ARG A 147 3.90 -8.06 -10.38
N GLY A 148 4.20 -7.05 -9.56
CA GLY A 148 4.06 -5.63 -9.92
C GLY A 148 2.61 -5.12 -10.02
N LYS A 149 1.61 -5.92 -9.64
CA LYS A 149 0.18 -5.56 -9.77
C LYS A 149 -0.40 -4.84 -8.56
N THR A 150 0.37 -4.72 -7.47
CA THR A 150 -0.07 -4.06 -6.24
C THR A 150 1.11 -3.35 -5.59
N LYS A 151 0.90 -2.11 -5.14
CA LYS A 151 1.92 -1.34 -4.42
C LYS A 151 2.06 -1.85 -2.97
N ALA A 152 3.28 -1.82 -2.42
CA ALA A 152 3.56 -2.23 -1.03
C ALA A 152 2.65 -1.56 0.02
N ALA A 153 2.24 -0.32 -0.24
CA ALA A 153 1.31 0.41 0.63
C ALA A 153 -0.07 -0.26 0.76
N GLY A 154 -0.54 -0.99 -0.26
CA GLY A 154 -1.79 -1.74 -0.22
C GLY A 154 -1.70 -2.95 0.71
N VAL A 155 -0.59 -3.70 0.64
CA VAL A 155 -0.30 -4.82 1.56
C VAL A 155 -0.23 -4.32 3.00
N LYS A 156 0.54 -3.25 3.23
CA LYS A 156 0.66 -2.62 4.55
C LYS A 156 -0.71 -2.15 5.09
N GLY A 157 -1.58 -1.62 4.22
CA GLY A 157 -2.94 -1.24 4.61
C GLY A 157 -3.75 -2.41 5.15
N ALA A 158 -3.71 -3.57 4.49
CA ALA A 158 -4.40 -4.77 4.95
C ALA A 158 -3.78 -5.34 6.25
N GLN A 159 -2.45 -5.29 6.39
CA GLN A 159 -1.75 -5.66 7.63
C GLN A 159 -2.16 -4.75 8.81
N ASP A 160 -2.22 -3.44 8.59
CA ASP A 160 -2.69 -2.47 9.60
C ASP A 160 -4.16 -2.73 9.98
N SER A 161 -4.99 -3.14 9.02
CA SER A 161 -6.39 -3.52 9.25
C SER A 161 -6.50 -4.79 10.11
N LEU A 162 -5.72 -5.83 9.81
CA LEU A 162 -5.64 -7.03 10.66
C LEU A 162 -5.19 -6.66 12.09
N ALA A 163 -4.12 -5.89 12.22
CA ALA A 163 -3.61 -5.45 13.51
C ALA A 163 -4.63 -4.62 14.31
N ARG A 164 -5.54 -3.88 13.66
CA ARG A 164 -6.65 -3.17 14.32
C ARG A 164 -7.74 -4.13 14.80
N LEU A 165 -8.10 -5.14 14.01
CA LEU A 165 -9.14 -6.12 14.37
C LEU A 165 -8.70 -7.10 15.46
N SER A 166 -7.40 -7.39 15.54
CA SER A 166 -6.80 -8.26 16.56
C SER A 166 -6.62 -7.59 17.92
N ARG A 167 -6.96 -6.30 18.06
CA ARG A 167 -6.85 -5.62 19.35
C ARG A 167 -7.86 -6.20 20.33
N PRO A 168 -7.51 -6.41 21.61
CA PRO A 168 -8.42 -6.96 22.61
C PRO A 168 -9.72 -6.17 22.74
N GLU A 169 -9.67 -4.84 22.64
CA GLU A 169 -10.87 -3.99 22.73
C GLU A 169 -11.80 -4.09 21.51
N VAL A 170 -11.31 -4.61 20.37
CA VAL A 170 -12.11 -4.84 19.15
C VAL A 170 -12.60 -6.28 19.08
N GLY A 171 -11.70 -7.24 19.30
CA GLY A 171 -12.03 -8.67 19.45
C GLY A 171 -12.71 -9.33 18.25
N LEU A 172 -12.57 -8.78 17.03
CA LEU A 172 -13.24 -9.30 15.83
C LEU A 172 -12.41 -10.36 15.10
N ALA A 173 -11.07 -10.29 15.19
CA ALA A 173 -10.17 -11.10 14.37
C ALA A 173 -10.37 -12.62 14.58
N ASP A 174 -10.58 -13.06 15.81
CA ASP A 174 -10.63 -14.50 16.13
C ASP A 174 -12.04 -15.10 16.02
N LEU A 175 -13.04 -14.29 15.67
CA LEU A 175 -14.40 -14.77 15.47
C LEU A 175 -14.51 -15.50 14.12
N ALA A 176 -15.22 -16.63 14.15
CA ALA A 176 -15.60 -17.34 12.94
C ALA A 176 -16.52 -16.46 12.10
N ILE A 177 -16.33 -16.45 10.78
CA ILE A 177 -17.14 -15.66 9.84
C ILE A 177 -18.62 -16.01 9.97
N THR A 178 -18.93 -17.29 10.21
CA THR A 178 -20.28 -17.82 10.40
C THR A 178 -20.94 -17.37 11.71
N ALA A 179 -20.17 -16.89 12.68
CA ALA A 179 -20.67 -16.38 13.96
C ALA A 179 -20.87 -14.85 13.97
N LEU A 180 -20.55 -14.17 12.85
CA LEU A 180 -20.73 -12.73 12.75
C LEU A 180 -22.21 -12.39 12.57
N THR A 181 -22.72 -11.57 13.49
CA THR A 181 -24.05 -10.97 13.40
C THR A 181 -23.95 -9.47 13.10
N ASP A 182 -25.04 -8.90 12.59
CA ASP A 182 -25.16 -7.47 12.30
C ASP A 182 -24.80 -6.60 13.51
N ASP A 183 -25.34 -6.91 14.68
CA ASP A 183 -25.05 -6.19 15.92
C ASP A 183 -23.59 -6.31 16.36
N LEU A 184 -22.96 -7.47 16.12
CA LEU A 184 -21.55 -7.66 16.40
C LEU A 184 -20.69 -6.80 15.49
N LEU A 185 -21.03 -6.70 14.20
CA LEU A 185 -20.31 -5.86 13.24
C LEU A 185 -20.47 -4.37 13.51
N LYS A 186 -21.66 -3.91 13.91
CA LYS A 186 -21.88 -2.52 14.35
C LYS A 186 -21.09 -2.18 15.60
N ARG A 187 -21.07 -3.08 16.58
CA ARG A 187 -20.23 -2.92 17.78
C ARG A 187 -18.75 -2.88 17.41
N ALA A 188 -18.28 -3.79 16.56
CA ALA A 188 -16.90 -3.81 16.10
C ALA A 188 -16.51 -2.53 15.35
N TRP A 189 -17.39 -1.99 14.50
CA TRP A 189 -17.20 -0.70 13.84
C TRP A 189 -16.90 0.40 14.86
N ASN A 190 -17.74 0.52 15.89
CA ASN A 190 -17.58 1.53 16.93
C ASN A 190 -16.34 1.28 17.81
N GLN A 191 -16.01 0.03 18.11
CA GLN A 191 -14.78 -0.32 18.84
C GLN A 191 -13.52 0.02 18.04
N VAL A 192 -13.51 -0.20 16.72
CA VAL A 192 -12.40 0.24 15.85
C VAL A 192 -12.30 1.76 15.86
N ARG A 193 -13.43 2.49 15.80
CA ARG A 193 -13.42 3.96 15.92
C ARG A 193 -12.83 4.42 17.26
N HIS A 194 -13.28 3.83 18.36
CA HIS A 194 -12.83 4.15 19.71
C HIS A 194 -11.31 3.88 19.87
N SER A 195 -10.87 2.67 19.50
CA SER A 195 -9.46 2.26 19.52
C SER A 195 -8.57 3.18 18.69
N ALA A 196 -9.04 3.62 17.52
CA ALA A 196 -8.32 4.56 16.65
C ALA A 196 -8.34 6.01 17.17
N MET A 197 -9.41 6.44 17.84
CA MET A 197 -9.51 7.75 18.48
C MET A 197 -8.46 7.92 19.57
N LEU A 198 -8.33 6.95 20.48
CA LEU A 198 -7.33 6.96 21.56
C LEU A 198 -5.90 7.10 21.02
N ARG A 199 -5.61 6.41 19.91
CA ARG A 199 -4.29 6.38 19.25
C ARG A 199 -4.09 7.48 18.20
N SER A 200 -5.02 8.42 18.08
CA SER A 200 -4.96 9.47 17.06
C SER A 200 -3.88 10.50 17.37
N ASN A 201 -2.96 10.77 16.44
CA ASN A 201 -2.00 11.89 16.59
C ASN A 201 -2.59 13.24 16.16
N ARG A 202 -3.88 13.29 15.80
CA ARG A 202 -4.55 14.50 15.32
C ARG A 202 -5.47 15.15 16.35
N LEU A 203 -5.82 14.42 17.40
CA LEU A 203 -6.67 14.92 18.47
C LEU A 203 -5.79 15.46 19.60
N PRO A 204 -6.02 16.69 20.08
CA PRO A 204 -5.44 17.18 21.32
C PRO A 204 -5.74 16.23 22.50
N ALA A 205 -4.83 16.15 23.47
CA ALA A 205 -4.94 15.23 24.60
C ALA A 205 -6.20 15.48 25.44
N ASP A 206 -6.58 16.75 25.63
CA ASP A 206 -7.81 17.13 26.35
C ASP A 206 -9.07 16.69 25.61
N VAL A 207 -9.10 16.81 24.28
CA VAL A 207 -10.22 16.37 23.45
C VAL A 207 -10.37 14.85 23.52
N LYS A 208 -9.27 14.10 23.46
CA LYS A 208 -9.31 12.63 23.63
C LYS A 208 -9.90 12.23 24.97
N ALA A 209 -9.43 12.83 26.06
CA ALA A 209 -9.91 12.53 27.41
C ALA A 209 -11.41 12.83 27.55
N LYS A 210 -11.90 13.91 26.94
CA LYS A 210 -13.34 14.23 26.90
C LYS A 210 -14.15 13.17 26.14
N LEU A 211 -13.66 12.70 24.99
CA LEU A 211 -14.35 11.68 24.18
C LEU A 211 -14.35 10.32 24.86
N GLU A 212 -13.22 9.93 25.46
CA GLU A 212 -13.10 8.70 26.23
C GLU A 212 -14.08 8.69 27.41
N LYS A 213 -14.11 9.78 28.19
CA LYS A 213 -15.06 9.94 29.31
C LYS A 213 -16.52 9.93 28.85
N ALA A 214 -16.82 10.45 27.65
CA ALA A 214 -18.16 10.45 27.09
C ALA A 214 -18.64 9.05 26.64
N GLY A 215 -17.73 8.09 26.44
CA GLY A 215 -18.05 6.75 25.98
C GLY A 215 -18.52 6.73 24.53
N GLU A 216 -19.82 6.51 24.31
CA GLU A 216 -20.45 6.41 22.98
C GLU A 216 -20.56 7.77 22.26
N TRP A 217 -19.47 8.55 22.25
CA TRP A 217 -19.39 9.89 21.66
C TRP A 217 -19.79 9.91 20.18
N TRP A 218 -19.66 8.77 19.47
CA TRP A 218 -20.07 8.63 18.08
C TRP A 218 -21.58 8.75 17.86
N ARG A 219 -22.39 8.69 18.92
CA ARG A 219 -23.84 9.00 18.87
C ARG A 219 -24.14 10.48 19.03
N LEU A 220 -23.13 11.30 19.36
CA LEU A 220 -23.29 12.74 19.52
C LEU A 220 -23.18 13.42 18.17
N ASP A 221 -24.16 14.27 17.86
CA ASP A 221 -24.05 15.21 16.77
C ASP A 221 -23.13 16.39 17.16
N ARG A 222 -22.90 17.30 16.21
CA ARG A 222 -22.03 18.47 16.42
C ARG A 222 -22.55 19.37 17.55
N ALA A 223 -23.86 19.55 17.64
CA ALA A 223 -24.48 20.38 18.68
C ALA A 223 -24.27 19.78 20.08
N ALA A 224 -24.38 18.45 20.21
CA ALA A 224 -24.10 17.72 21.43
C ALA A 224 -22.60 17.73 21.80
N LEU A 225 -21.70 17.66 20.81
CA LEU A 225 -20.26 17.81 21.05
C LEU A 225 -19.91 19.21 21.61
N VAL A 226 -20.59 20.25 21.13
CA VAL A 226 -20.45 21.62 21.66
C VAL A 226 -21.05 21.74 23.05
N SER A 227 -22.34 21.40 23.21
CA SER A 227 -23.07 21.62 24.46
C SER A 227 -22.62 20.70 25.61
N LYS A 228 -22.38 19.41 25.35
CA LYS A 228 -22.05 18.42 26.39
C LYS A 228 -20.56 18.32 26.67
N LEU A 229 -19.71 18.41 25.63
CA LEU A 229 -18.25 18.25 25.79
C LEU A 229 -17.50 19.58 25.75
N ARG A 230 -18.21 20.69 25.57
CA ARG A 230 -17.64 22.05 25.49
C ARG A 230 -16.50 22.12 24.48
N LEU A 231 -16.67 21.44 23.34
CA LEU A 231 -15.74 21.51 22.22
C LEU A 231 -16.09 22.74 21.37
N THR A 232 -15.07 23.37 20.80
CA THR A 232 -15.24 24.57 19.97
C THR A 232 -14.43 24.47 18.68
N GLY A 233 -14.88 25.20 17.65
CA GLY A 233 -14.20 25.30 16.36
C GLY A 233 -13.82 23.95 15.75
N LYS A 234 -12.57 23.84 15.29
CA LYS A 234 -12.02 22.65 14.62
C LYS A 234 -12.07 21.38 15.47
N ASN A 235 -12.04 21.50 16.79
CA ASN A 235 -12.06 20.33 17.68
C ASN A 235 -13.39 19.58 17.62
N VAL A 236 -14.50 20.26 17.30
CA VAL A 236 -15.81 19.61 17.08
C VAL A 236 -15.74 18.65 15.88
N GLU A 237 -15.16 19.10 14.77
CA GLU A 237 -15.07 18.30 13.54
C GLU A 237 -14.04 17.16 13.66
N LEU A 238 -12.91 17.43 14.32
CA LEU A 238 -11.91 16.38 14.60
C LEU A 238 -12.50 15.30 15.51
N ALA A 239 -13.26 15.69 16.53
CA ALA A 239 -13.98 14.77 17.39
C ALA A 239 -15.02 13.98 16.59
N PHE A 240 -15.92 14.65 15.87
CA PHE A 240 -16.99 14.01 15.10
C PHE A 240 -16.47 12.93 14.13
N ALA A 241 -15.33 13.16 13.49
CA ALA A 241 -14.72 12.21 12.56
C ALA A 241 -13.68 11.27 13.19
N ALA A 242 -13.48 11.30 14.50
CA ALA A 242 -12.45 10.51 15.15
C ALA A 242 -12.63 9.00 14.88
N GLY A 243 -11.55 8.35 14.44
CA GLY A 243 -11.54 6.92 14.11
C GLY A 243 -12.37 6.51 12.87
N MET A 244 -13.17 7.39 12.25
CA MET A 244 -14.05 7.04 11.12
C MET A 244 -13.30 6.43 9.94
N ALA A 245 -12.25 7.11 9.47
CA ALA A 245 -11.47 6.61 8.33
C ALA A 245 -10.77 5.28 8.65
N ALA A 246 -10.34 5.07 9.90
CA ALA A 246 -9.74 3.81 10.31
C ALA A 246 -10.78 2.67 10.29
N ALA A 247 -11.99 2.92 10.76
CA ALA A 247 -13.09 1.95 10.69
C ALA A 247 -13.46 1.63 9.24
N GLU A 248 -13.71 2.64 8.41
CA GLU A 248 -14.02 2.45 6.99
C GLU A 248 -12.99 1.57 6.27
N HIS A 249 -11.70 1.91 6.39
CA HIS A 249 -10.65 1.13 5.74
C HIS A 249 -10.54 -0.30 6.31
N THR A 250 -10.58 -0.44 7.63
CA THR A 250 -10.42 -1.74 8.29
C THR A 250 -11.53 -2.72 7.93
N LEU A 251 -12.78 -2.26 8.03
CA LEU A 251 -13.94 -3.10 7.79
C LEU A 251 -14.16 -3.34 6.29
N SER A 252 -13.77 -2.40 5.41
CA SER A 252 -13.71 -2.66 3.98
C SER A 252 -12.67 -3.71 3.60
N ASP A 253 -11.48 -3.70 4.22
CA ASP A 253 -10.46 -4.73 3.96
C ASP A 253 -10.90 -6.10 4.46
N ALA A 254 -11.54 -6.17 5.64
CA ALA A 254 -12.13 -7.40 6.15
C ALA A 254 -13.24 -7.93 5.23
N SER A 255 -14.13 -7.06 4.76
CA SER A 255 -15.17 -7.42 3.79
C SER A 255 -14.57 -8.01 2.51
N ARG A 256 -13.52 -7.40 1.93
CA ARG A 256 -12.82 -7.93 0.75
C ARG A 256 -12.15 -9.27 1.03
N ALA A 257 -11.57 -9.44 2.21
CA ALA A 257 -10.94 -10.69 2.61
C ALA A 257 -11.94 -11.83 2.74
N VAL A 258 -13.09 -11.58 3.37
CA VAL A 258 -14.19 -12.55 3.50
C VAL A 258 -14.81 -12.88 2.15
N GLU A 259 -15.03 -11.89 1.29
CA GLU A 259 -15.50 -12.11 -0.09
C GLU A 259 -14.57 -13.06 -0.86
N ARG A 260 -13.25 -12.87 -0.70
CA ARG A 260 -12.26 -13.73 -1.31
C ARG A 260 -12.31 -15.15 -0.73
N ALA A 261 -12.48 -15.29 0.58
CA ALA A 261 -12.62 -16.58 1.24
C ALA A 261 -13.88 -17.34 0.78
N ILE A 262 -15.02 -16.65 0.67
CA ILE A 262 -16.27 -17.20 0.11
C ILE A 262 -16.05 -17.71 -1.32
N ARG A 263 -15.36 -16.93 -2.16
CA ARG A 263 -15.07 -17.34 -3.54
C ARG A 263 -14.19 -18.59 -3.60
N GLN A 264 -13.19 -18.70 -2.73
CA GLN A 264 -12.33 -19.89 -2.65
C GLN A 264 -13.11 -21.11 -2.18
N GLU A 265 -13.92 -20.95 -1.14
CA GLU A 265 -14.78 -21.99 -0.59
C GLU A 265 -15.81 -22.47 -1.62
N ARG A 266 -16.44 -21.56 -2.37
CA ARG A 266 -17.35 -21.93 -3.46
C ARG A 266 -16.65 -22.79 -4.52
N LYS A 267 -15.42 -22.43 -4.90
CA LYS A 267 -14.63 -23.24 -5.86
C LYS A 267 -14.31 -24.63 -5.29
N ALA A 268 -13.89 -24.70 -4.03
CA ALA A 268 -13.58 -25.95 -3.36
C ALA A 268 -14.82 -26.85 -3.21
N ALA A 269 -15.96 -26.26 -2.85
CA ALA A 269 -17.23 -26.95 -2.68
C ALA A 269 -17.73 -27.56 -3.99
N VAL A 270 -17.69 -26.80 -5.10
CA VAL A 270 -18.02 -27.30 -6.44
C VAL A 270 -17.10 -28.46 -6.85
N GLY A 271 -15.79 -28.32 -6.64
CA GLY A 271 -14.83 -29.39 -6.94
C GLY A 271 -15.04 -30.66 -6.11
N ALA A 272 -15.62 -30.53 -4.91
CA ALA A 272 -15.95 -31.63 -4.02
C ALA A 272 -17.43 -32.06 -4.08
N LEU A 273 -18.20 -31.54 -5.04
CA LEU A 273 -19.64 -31.83 -5.23
C LEU A 273 -20.48 -31.62 -3.96
N ARG A 274 -20.12 -30.64 -3.12
CA ARG A 274 -20.86 -30.27 -1.91
C ARG A 274 -21.38 -28.84 -1.97
N GLN A 275 -22.30 -28.53 -1.07
CA GLN A 275 -22.71 -27.14 -0.85
C GLN A 275 -21.59 -26.34 -0.18
N PRO A 276 -21.38 -25.07 -0.56
CA PRO A 276 -20.44 -24.17 0.13
C PRO A 276 -20.88 -23.95 1.58
N ALA A 277 -19.91 -23.96 2.50
CA ALA A 277 -20.18 -23.67 3.91
C ALA A 277 -20.32 -22.17 4.20
N LEU A 278 -19.66 -21.32 3.38
CA LEU A 278 -19.74 -19.87 3.45
C LEU A 278 -20.58 -19.36 2.27
N LEU A 279 -21.72 -18.73 2.57
CA LEU A 279 -22.72 -18.35 1.57
C LEU A 279 -22.81 -16.83 1.34
N HIS A 280 -22.67 -16.05 2.41
CA HIS A 280 -22.90 -14.62 2.41
C HIS A 280 -21.75 -13.90 3.14
N ASN A 281 -21.48 -12.66 2.71
CA ASN A 281 -20.48 -11.80 3.33
C ASN A 281 -21.15 -10.90 4.37
N PRO A 282 -21.03 -11.21 5.68
CA PRO A 282 -21.77 -10.49 6.72
C PRO A 282 -21.41 -9.01 6.82
N PHE A 283 -20.26 -8.59 6.29
CA PHE A 283 -19.84 -7.18 6.31
C PHE A 283 -20.69 -6.26 5.42
N THR A 284 -21.56 -6.78 4.54
CA THR A 284 -22.42 -5.94 3.69
C THR A 284 -23.39 -5.09 4.51
N VAL A 285 -23.78 -5.54 5.71
CA VAL A 285 -24.63 -4.78 6.63
C VAL A 285 -24.10 -3.37 6.92
N LEU A 286 -22.78 -3.19 6.92
CA LEU A 286 -22.16 -1.88 7.17
C LEU A 286 -22.46 -0.87 6.07
N ALA A 287 -22.59 -1.35 4.83
CA ALA A 287 -22.99 -0.53 3.69
C ALA A 287 -24.51 -0.33 3.68
N ASP A 288 -25.28 -1.40 3.94
CA ASP A 288 -26.74 -1.37 3.96
C ASP A 288 -27.30 -0.40 5.01
N GLU A 289 -26.61 -0.27 6.15
CA GLU A 289 -26.95 0.68 7.21
C GLU A 289 -26.27 2.05 7.10
N GLY A 290 -25.54 2.30 6.00
CA GLY A 290 -24.96 3.62 5.73
C GLY A 290 -23.85 4.03 6.72
N LEU A 291 -23.13 3.09 7.34
CA LEU A 291 -21.99 3.43 8.21
C LEU A 291 -20.80 4.00 7.43
N HIS A 292 -20.66 3.62 6.16
CA HIS A 292 -19.67 4.19 5.26
C HIS A 292 -20.08 5.58 4.78
N ARG A 293 -19.19 6.56 4.94
CA ARG A 293 -19.45 7.90 4.41
C ARG A 293 -19.44 7.91 2.88
N SER A 294 -20.43 8.55 2.29
CA SER A 294 -20.45 8.89 0.88
C SER A 294 -19.36 9.92 0.52
N THR A 295 -19.02 10.01 -0.77
CA THR A 295 -18.12 11.05 -1.30
C THR A 295 -18.58 12.46 -0.95
N ARG A 296 -19.90 12.69 -0.94
CA ARG A 296 -20.50 13.98 -0.56
C ARG A 296 -20.27 14.30 0.91
N GLU A 297 -20.46 13.34 1.81
CA GLU A 297 -20.23 13.51 3.25
C GLU A 297 -18.75 13.68 3.57
N LEU A 298 -17.87 12.95 2.89
CA LEU A 298 -16.43 13.15 2.99
C LEU A 298 -16.04 14.57 2.60
N ARG A 299 -16.58 15.11 1.50
CA ARG A 299 -16.32 16.49 1.06
C ARG A 299 -16.80 17.51 2.09
N LYS A 300 -18.04 17.38 2.57
CA LYS A 300 -18.60 18.24 3.64
C LYS A 300 -17.75 18.19 4.91
N HIS A 301 -17.31 17.00 5.31
CA HIS A 301 -16.44 16.83 6.47
C HIS A 301 -15.08 17.53 6.28
N TYR A 302 -14.44 17.37 5.12
CA TYR A 302 -13.15 18.02 4.85
C TYR A 302 -13.24 19.54 4.91
N GLU A 303 -14.28 20.10 4.30
CA GLU A 303 -14.59 21.53 4.34
C GLU A 303 -14.79 22.02 5.79
N ALA A 304 -15.65 21.35 6.56
CA ALA A 304 -15.91 21.72 7.96
C ALA A 304 -14.67 21.57 8.85
N ALA A 305 -13.91 20.48 8.71
CA ALA A 305 -12.71 20.21 9.50
C ALA A 305 -11.52 21.12 9.14
N ARG A 306 -11.64 21.93 8.08
CA ARG A 306 -10.56 22.73 7.50
C ARG A 306 -9.32 21.89 7.20
N VAL A 307 -9.57 20.67 6.70
CA VAL A 307 -8.54 19.74 6.26
C VAL A 307 -8.74 19.57 4.76
N ARG A 308 -7.67 19.65 3.96
CA ARG A 308 -7.75 19.63 2.49
C ARG A 308 -8.19 20.95 1.84
N ASN A 309 -7.86 22.08 2.45
CA ASN A 309 -8.27 23.39 1.95
C ASN A 309 -7.31 23.87 0.86
N PRO A 310 -7.76 24.07 -0.40
CA PRO A 310 -6.96 24.84 -1.36
C PRO A 310 -6.74 26.25 -0.80
N LEU A 311 -5.56 26.81 -1.06
CA LEU A 311 -5.25 28.18 -0.68
C LEU A 311 -6.21 29.12 -1.41
N GLY A 312 -6.83 30.01 -0.65
CA GLY A 312 -7.80 30.99 -1.15
C GLY A 312 -7.15 32.34 -1.47
N VAL A 313 -7.75 33.04 -2.44
CA VAL A 313 -7.45 34.44 -2.74
C VAL A 313 -8.26 35.39 -1.86
N ASP A 314 -9.49 34.99 -1.52
CA ASP A 314 -10.36 35.65 -0.55
C ASP A 314 -11.10 34.54 0.22
N ASP A 315 -10.67 34.23 1.45
CA ASP A 315 -11.43 33.32 2.31
C ASP A 315 -12.52 34.13 3.02
N SER A 316 -13.75 34.10 2.47
CA SER A 316 -14.89 34.88 2.97
C SER A 316 -15.27 34.57 4.43
N ALA A 317 -14.80 33.44 4.99
CA ALA A 317 -15.04 33.06 6.38
C ALA A 317 -14.00 33.63 7.37
N THR A 318 -12.84 34.08 6.90
CA THR A 318 -11.72 34.55 7.75
C THR A 318 -11.17 35.91 7.33
N GLY A 319 -11.49 36.40 6.13
CA GLY A 319 -10.85 37.56 5.50
C GLY A 319 -9.39 37.29 5.06
N GLN A 320 -8.90 36.05 5.20
CA GLN A 320 -7.48 35.74 5.03
C GLN A 320 -7.13 35.39 3.57
N GLN A 321 -6.20 36.14 2.98
CA GLN A 321 -5.67 35.87 1.64
C GLN A 321 -4.53 34.83 1.69
N SER A 322 -4.86 33.59 2.02
CA SER A 322 -3.86 32.53 2.29
C SER A 322 -2.89 32.26 1.12
N LEU A 323 -3.35 32.30 -0.15
CA LEU A 323 -2.49 32.04 -1.31
C LEU A 323 -1.39 33.11 -1.50
N PRO A 324 -1.71 34.41 -1.64
CA PRO A 324 -0.68 35.43 -1.85
C PRO A 324 0.29 35.53 -0.66
N THR A 325 -0.19 35.36 0.57
CA THR A 325 0.68 35.34 1.76
C THR A 325 1.66 34.17 1.72
N VAL A 326 1.19 32.96 1.37
CA VAL A 326 2.06 31.78 1.21
C VAL A 326 3.08 31.98 0.08
N LEU A 327 2.68 32.56 -1.06
CA LEU A 327 3.60 32.86 -2.16
C LEU A 327 4.70 33.85 -1.74
N LYS A 328 4.32 34.94 -1.04
CA LYS A 328 5.26 35.93 -0.50
C LYS A 328 6.24 35.29 0.49
N SER A 329 5.75 34.44 1.40
CA SER A 329 6.58 33.71 2.35
C SER A 329 7.58 32.78 1.64
N LEU A 330 7.14 32.03 0.63
CA LEU A 330 7.99 31.13 -0.15
C LEU A 330 9.14 31.90 -0.81
N VAL A 331 8.83 32.94 -1.58
CA VAL A 331 9.85 33.73 -2.30
C VAL A 331 10.79 34.43 -1.33
N ALA A 332 10.27 35.04 -0.26
CA ALA A 332 11.10 35.68 0.76
C ALA A 332 12.05 34.69 1.47
N ARG A 333 11.59 33.46 1.74
CA ARG A 333 12.40 32.42 2.38
C ARG A 333 13.47 31.82 1.48
N ARG A 334 13.34 31.96 0.16
CA ARG A 334 14.21 31.33 -0.84
C ARG A 334 15.68 31.66 -0.63
N ASP A 335 16.00 32.94 -0.52
CA ASP A 335 17.37 33.44 -0.44
C ASP A 335 17.87 33.57 1.00
N MET A 336 17.00 33.33 1.99
CA MET A 336 17.38 33.30 3.40
C MET A 336 18.34 32.14 3.71
N GLN A 337 19.08 32.28 4.81
CA GLN A 337 20.09 31.32 5.26
C GLN A 337 21.11 31.01 4.16
N GLN A 338 21.56 32.02 3.41
CA GLN A 338 22.50 31.87 2.29
C GLN A 338 21.97 30.90 1.21
N GLY A 339 20.69 31.03 0.85
CA GLY A 339 20.05 30.19 -0.17
C GLY A 339 19.79 28.73 0.23
N GLN A 340 19.99 28.37 1.50
CA GLN A 340 19.82 26.99 1.97
C GLN A 340 18.39 26.45 1.83
N ASN A 341 17.40 27.33 1.73
CA ASN A 341 16.00 27.00 1.53
C ASN A 341 15.60 26.91 0.05
N ALA A 342 16.46 27.34 -0.89
CA ALA A 342 16.09 27.47 -2.30
C ALA A 342 15.53 26.17 -2.88
N THR A 343 16.20 25.02 -2.65
CA THR A 343 15.70 23.72 -3.12
C THR A 343 14.30 23.39 -2.60
N ALA A 344 14.04 23.69 -1.33
CA ALA A 344 12.76 23.41 -0.67
C ALA A 344 11.64 24.30 -1.19
N VAL A 345 11.92 25.60 -1.35
CA VAL A 345 11.00 26.61 -1.87
C VAL A 345 10.67 26.34 -3.33
N ASP A 346 11.69 26.17 -4.17
CA ASP A 346 11.53 25.93 -5.61
C ASP A 346 10.74 24.63 -5.85
N TYR A 347 10.97 23.61 -5.03
CA TYR A 347 10.17 22.37 -5.02
C TYR A 347 8.68 22.60 -4.73
N ILE A 348 8.36 23.44 -3.73
CA ILE A 348 6.96 23.75 -3.38
C ILE A 348 6.30 24.58 -4.48
N LEU A 349 6.99 25.60 -5.01
CA LEU A 349 6.50 26.42 -6.11
C LEU A 349 6.21 25.56 -7.34
N LEU A 350 7.15 24.72 -7.77
CA LEU A 350 6.92 23.85 -8.92
C LEU A 350 5.83 22.80 -8.67
N SER A 351 5.70 22.29 -7.44
CA SER A 351 4.58 21.40 -7.08
C SER A 351 3.22 22.10 -7.11
N LEU A 352 3.18 23.41 -6.84
CA LEU A 352 1.99 24.25 -7.04
C LEU A 352 1.70 24.46 -8.52
N LEU A 353 2.67 24.93 -9.30
CA LEU A 353 2.48 25.34 -10.69
C LEU A 353 2.20 24.16 -11.65
N TRP A 354 2.62 22.95 -11.29
CA TRP A 354 2.28 21.73 -12.03
C TRP A 354 1.15 20.92 -11.39
N GLY A 355 0.74 21.27 -10.17
CA GLY A 355 -0.22 20.50 -9.38
C GLY A 355 0.19 19.05 -9.16
N THR A 356 1.47 18.75 -8.97
CA THR A 356 1.95 17.37 -8.77
C THR A 356 1.68 16.87 -7.35
N ARG A 357 1.68 15.55 -7.17
CA ARG A 357 1.78 14.96 -5.82
C ARG A 357 3.22 15.07 -5.32
N ARG A 358 3.36 15.11 -3.99
CA ARG A 358 4.67 15.23 -3.30
C ARG A 358 5.73 14.29 -3.86
N SER A 359 5.40 13.01 -4.03
CA SER A 359 6.35 11.99 -4.48
C SER A 359 6.65 12.01 -5.97
N GLU A 360 5.78 12.62 -6.79
CA GLU A 360 5.94 12.69 -8.25
C GLU A 360 7.01 13.71 -8.63
N SER A 361 6.96 14.93 -8.07
CA SER A 361 7.93 15.98 -8.37
C SER A 361 9.26 15.87 -7.62
N ALA A 362 9.32 15.13 -6.50
CA ALA A 362 10.53 15.05 -5.67
C ALA A 362 11.69 14.31 -6.35
N ARG A 363 11.37 13.33 -7.22
CA ARG A 363 12.32 12.44 -7.91
C ARG A 363 12.68 12.92 -9.31
N LEU A 364 12.60 14.23 -9.55
CA LEU A 364 12.83 14.78 -10.88
C LEU A 364 14.32 14.86 -11.18
N CYS A 365 14.73 14.23 -12.29
CA CYS A 365 16.07 14.34 -12.84
C CYS A 365 16.17 15.48 -13.85
N TRP A 366 17.37 15.99 -14.06
CA TRP A 366 17.66 16.79 -15.24
C TRP A 366 17.69 15.89 -16.47
N TYR A 367 17.04 16.30 -17.56
CA TYR A 367 17.01 15.50 -18.79
C TYR A 367 18.41 15.07 -19.26
N ALA A 368 19.39 15.98 -19.19
CA ALA A 368 20.77 15.72 -19.61
C ALA A 368 21.52 14.70 -18.72
N SER A 369 21.00 14.37 -17.53
CA SER A 369 21.60 13.36 -16.65
C SER A 369 20.91 11.99 -16.75
N CYS A 370 19.91 11.85 -17.62
CA CYS A 370 19.15 10.60 -17.77
C CYS A 370 19.77 9.71 -18.85
N SER A 371 19.78 8.40 -18.63
CA SER A 371 20.10 7.43 -19.69
C SER A 371 18.96 7.33 -20.73
N PRO A 372 19.19 6.74 -21.93
CA PRO A 372 18.14 6.50 -22.90
C PRO A 372 16.95 5.70 -22.33
N GLU A 373 17.21 4.68 -21.52
CA GLU A 373 16.18 3.86 -20.86
C GLU A 373 15.40 4.65 -19.80
N GLU A 374 16.07 5.57 -19.10
CA GLU A 374 15.43 6.49 -18.15
C GLU A 374 14.48 7.46 -18.85
N LEU A 375 14.88 7.97 -20.03
CA LEU A 375 14.06 8.84 -20.87
C LEU A 375 12.88 8.09 -21.49
N ASP A 376 13.03 6.80 -21.77
CA ASP A 376 11.96 5.89 -22.25
C ASP A 376 10.96 5.47 -21.15
N GLY A 377 10.94 6.23 -20.04
CA GLY A 377 9.89 6.12 -19.04
C GLY A 377 10.25 5.31 -17.82
N LEU A 378 11.54 5.16 -17.47
CA LEU A 378 11.94 4.63 -16.15
C LEU A 378 12.15 5.72 -15.09
N ALA A 379 12.33 6.98 -15.50
CA ALA A 379 12.56 8.11 -14.59
C ALA A 379 11.61 9.29 -14.84
N SER A 380 11.44 10.14 -13.82
CA SER A 380 10.81 11.45 -13.98
C SER A 380 11.88 12.47 -14.33
N TRP A 381 11.63 13.34 -15.31
CA TRP A 381 12.65 14.27 -15.81
C TRP A 381 12.07 15.63 -16.19
N VAL A 382 12.93 16.65 -16.21
CA VAL A 382 12.63 17.96 -16.80
C VAL A 382 13.61 18.29 -17.91
N TRP A 383 13.07 18.81 -19.00
CA TRP A 383 13.83 19.38 -20.10
C TRP A 383 13.53 20.88 -20.22
N LEU A 384 14.57 21.70 -20.04
CA LEU A 384 14.50 23.13 -20.31
C LEU A 384 14.87 23.38 -21.77
N ALA A 385 13.92 23.92 -22.52
CA ALA A 385 14.14 24.25 -23.91
C ALA A 385 15.12 25.44 -24.03
N PRO A 386 16.12 25.37 -24.92
CA PRO A 386 17.00 26.51 -25.19
C PRO A 386 16.23 27.73 -25.72
N THR A 387 15.22 27.49 -26.55
CA THR A 387 14.28 28.49 -27.06
C THR A 387 12.85 27.94 -27.02
N PRO A 388 11.80 28.79 -27.02
CA PRO A 388 10.40 28.33 -27.04
C PRO A 388 10.05 27.40 -28.21
N GLU A 389 10.74 27.54 -29.35
CA GLU A 389 10.52 26.76 -30.57
C GLU A 389 11.31 25.45 -30.60
N ALA A 390 12.28 25.28 -29.70
CA ALA A 390 13.13 24.09 -29.66
C ALA A 390 12.28 22.85 -29.36
N LYS A 391 12.54 21.76 -30.10
CA LYS A 391 11.87 20.48 -29.90
C LYS A 391 12.67 19.61 -28.95
N ASN A 392 12.00 18.98 -27.99
CA ASN A 392 12.62 17.98 -27.13
C ASN A 392 13.05 16.75 -27.98
N PRO A 393 14.27 16.22 -27.81
CA PRO A 393 14.75 15.12 -28.64
C PRO A 393 13.98 13.81 -28.47
N THR A 394 13.43 13.54 -27.28
CA THR A 394 12.63 12.33 -27.01
C THR A 394 11.19 12.49 -27.47
N THR A 395 10.54 13.61 -27.17
CA THR A 395 9.09 13.75 -27.42
C THR A 395 8.73 14.40 -28.76
N GLY A 396 9.68 15.12 -29.39
CA GLY A 396 9.44 15.89 -30.60
C GLY A 396 8.57 17.15 -30.42
N LEU A 397 8.07 17.39 -29.20
CA LEU A 397 7.21 18.53 -28.87
C LEU A 397 8.04 19.79 -28.57
N ARG A 398 7.46 20.97 -28.82
CA ARG A 398 8.13 22.27 -28.63
C ARG A 398 8.04 22.77 -27.19
N GLY A 399 9.03 23.55 -26.78
CA GLY A 399 9.06 24.22 -25.48
C GLY A 399 9.45 23.30 -24.34
N SER A 400 9.72 23.89 -23.17
CA SER A 400 10.16 23.19 -21.96
C SER A 400 9.11 22.18 -21.48
N GLN A 401 9.55 21.03 -20.94
CA GLN A 401 8.67 19.90 -20.63
C GLN A 401 9.05 19.24 -19.31
N VAL A 402 8.05 18.70 -18.62
CA VAL A 402 8.24 17.83 -17.45
C VAL A 402 7.51 16.51 -17.65
N PHE A 403 8.22 15.42 -17.38
CA PHE A 403 7.71 14.06 -17.42
C PHE A 403 7.73 13.44 -16.03
N LEU A 404 6.62 12.82 -15.64
CA LEU A 404 6.41 12.17 -14.36
C LEU A 404 6.16 10.69 -14.57
N HIS A 405 7.09 9.84 -14.10
CA HIS A 405 7.00 8.39 -14.17
C HIS A 405 6.29 7.79 -12.93
N ASP A 406 5.63 6.63 -13.10
CA ASP A 406 4.95 5.84 -12.06
C ASP A 406 4.15 6.71 -11.08
N THR A 407 3.22 7.48 -11.64
CA THR A 407 2.33 8.28 -10.80
C THR A 407 1.49 7.37 -9.90
N LYS A 408 0.76 7.95 -8.94
CA LYS A 408 -0.09 7.15 -8.05
C LYS A 408 -1.08 6.25 -8.80
N ALA A 409 -1.51 6.64 -10.00
CA ALA A 409 -2.42 5.88 -10.86
C ALA A 409 -1.75 4.73 -11.63
N GLY A 410 -0.41 4.61 -11.57
CA GLY A 410 0.35 3.63 -12.36
C GLY A 410 0.63 4.09 -13.79
N GLU A 411 0.27 5.32 -14.13
CA GLU A 411 0.49 5.93 -15.45
C GLU A 411 1.61 6.96 -15.36
N ALA A 412 2.24 7.27 -16.49
CA ALA A 412 3.17 8.38 -16.60
C ALA A 412 2.50 9.61 -17.24
N GLN A 413 2.97 10.81 -16.89
CA GLN A 413 2.34 12.08 -17.28
C GLN A 413 3.39 13.04 -17.86
N LEU A 414 3.10 13.60 -19.03
CA LEU A 414 3.90 14.65 -19.66
C LEU A 414 3.13 15.98 -19.57
N LEU A 415 3.81 17.06 -19.18
CA LEU A 415 3.23 18.40 -19.07
C LEU A 415 4.15 19.43 -19.71
N PRO A 416 3.60 20.49 -20.35
CA PRO A 416 4.38 21.64 -20.73
C PRO A 416 4.77 22.44 -19.49
N VAL A 417 5.95 23.05 -19.55
CA VAL A 417 6.42 23.98 -18.52
C VAL A 417 6.06 25.40 -18.98
N ALA A 418 5.13 26.04 -18.27
CA ALA A 418 4.74 27.43 -18.52
C ALA A 418 5.77 28.41 -17.91
N TYR A 419 5.55 29.70 -18.18
CA TYR A 419 6.56 30.75 -17.99
C TYR A 419 7.15 30.82 -16.58
N PHE A 420 6.35 31.02 -15.55
CA PHE A 420 6.81 31.11 -14.16
C PHE A 420 7.40 29.79 -13.64
N ALA A 421 6.87 28.62 -14.05
CA ALA A 421 7.54 27.36 -13.73
C ALA A 421 8.92 27.28 -14.39
N GLU A 422 9.05 27.75 -15.63
CA GLU A 422 10.34 27.85 -16.32
C GLU A 422 11.29 28.82 -15.61
N ARG A 423 10.80 29.97 -15.12
CA ARG A 423 11.58 30.93 -14.32
C ARG A 423 12.18 30.26 -13.07
N VAL A 424 11.37 29.53 -12.32
CA VAL A 424 11.83 28.81 -11.13
C VAL A 424 12.84 27.72 -11.49
N LEU A 425 12.64 27.01 -12.60
CA LEU A 425 13.61 26.03 -13.10
C LEU A 425 14.92 26.66 -13.55
N ARG A 426 14.88 27.85 -14.18
CA ARG A 426 16.08 28.61 -14.55
C ARG A 426 16.86 29.05 -13.32
N TRP A 427 16.19 29.49 -12.24
CA TRP A 427 16.85 29.72 -10.96
C TRP A 427 17.52 28.44 -10.40
N ARG A 428 16.88 27.29 -10.53
CA ARG A 428 17.45 26.00 -10.13
C ARG A 428 18.66 25.60 -10.97
N MET A 429 18.60 25.83 -12.28
CA MET A 429 19.71 25.57 -13.21
C MET A 429 20.91 26.45 -12.88
N GLU A 430 20.69 27.72 -12.55
CA GLU A 430 21.76 28.63 -12.14
C GLU A 430 22.38 28.20 -10.80
N ALA A 431 21.54 27.91 -9.80
CA ALA A 431 22.00 27.40 -8.51
C ALA A 431 22.75 26.06 -8.64
N ARG A 432 22.37 25.23 -9.62
CA ARG A 432 23.08 23.99 -9.96
C ARG A 432 24.48 24.31 -10.49
N LYS A 433 24.61 25.18 -11.49
CA LYS A 433 25.92 25.55 -12.07
C LYS A 433 26.88 26.12 -11.01
N GLN A 434 26.39 27.05 -10.19
CA GLN A 434 27.16 27.62 -9.10
C GLN A 434 27.56 26.53 -8.08
N GLY A 435 26.62 25.65 -7.72
CA GLY A 435 26.90 24.53 -6.83
C GLY A 435 27.94 23.55 -7.38
N GLU A 436 27.88 23.22 -8.67
CA GLU A 436 28.84 22.35 -9.34
C GLU A 436 30.25 22.95 -9.32
N GLN A 437 30.39 24.24 -9.60
CA GLN A 437 31.67 24.96 -9.53
C GLN A 437 32.25 24.91 -8.11
N VAL A 438 31.48 25.35 -7.11
CA VAL A 438 31.91 25.38 -5.70
C VAL A 438 32.28 23.99 -5.20
N LEU A 439 31.51 22.95 -5.55
CA LEU A 439 31.80 21.57 -5.13
C LEU A 439 33.04 21.01 -5.81
N THR A 440 33.26 21.32 -7.10
CA THR A 440 34.45 20.88 -7.83
C THR A 440 35.71 21.48 -7.21
N GLU A 441 35.70 22.78 -6.92
CA GLU A 441 36.81 23.46 -6.23
C GLU A 441 37.05 22.90 -4.82
N ALA A 442 35.97 22.60 -4.08
CA ALA A 442 36.06 21.97 -2.76
C ALA A 442 36.65 20.55 -2.82
N ILE A 443 36.32 19.76 -3.85
CA ILE A 443 36.88 18.42 -4.08
C ILE A 443 38.38 18.52 -4.38
N GLU A 444 38.78 19.43 -5.27
CA GLU A 444 40.20 19.63 -5.61
C GLU A 444 41.01 20.07 -4.38
N THR A 445 40.49 21.03 -3.62
CA THR A 445 41.12 21.52 -2.39
C THR A 445 41.20 20.41 -1.34
N GLY A 446 40.10 19.71 -1.10
CA GLY A 446 40.05 18.60 -0.14
C GLY A 446 40.98 17.44 -0.52
N ARG A 447 41.14 17.12 -1.81
CA ARG A 447 42.10 16.10 -2.26
C ARG A 447 43.54 16.50 -1.96
N ARG A 448 43.90 17.78 -2.11
CA ARG A 448 45.23 18.30 -1.73
C ARG A 448 45.44 18.21 -0.21
N GLU A 449 44.44 18.59 0.58
CA GLU A 449 44.49 18.47 2.05
C GLU A 449 44.61 17.01 2.50
N VAL A 450 43.85 16.09 1.92
CA VAL A 450 43.96 14.65 2.19
C VAL A 450 45.37 14.15 1.93
N LYS A 451 46.00 14.58 0.83
CA LYS A 451 47.39 14.23 0.52
C LYS A 451 48.35 14.75 1.61
N GLN A 452 48.23 16.01 2.01
CA GLN A 452 49.05 16.60 3.07
C GLN A 452 48.85 15.90 4.42
N VAL A 453 47.61 15.56 4.79
CA VAL A 453 47.31 14.81 6.03
C VAL A 453 47.94 13.42 5.98
N ARG A 454 47.88 12.73 4.82
CA ARG A 454 48.53 11.43 4.63
C ARG A 454 50.05 11.51 4.77
N GLU A 455 50.67 12.58 4.28
CA GLU A 455 52.11 12.82 4.41
C GLU A 455 52.52 13.16 5.85
N ARG A 456 51.70 13.93 6.58
CA ARG A 456 52.02 14.43 7.93
C ARG A 456 51.74 13.46 9.06
N THR A 457 50.73 12.60 8.94
CA THR A 457 50.34 11.68 10.03
C THR A 457 50.00 10.28 9.52
N ARG A 458 50.23 9.27 10.37
CA ARG A 458 49.77 7.89 10.18
C ARG A 458 48.47 7.58 10.91
N ASP A 459 47.91 8.54 11.65
CA ASP A 459 46.64 8.39 12.37
C ASP A 459 45.49 8.08 11.39
N ILE A 460 44.87 6.92 11.61
CA ILE A 460 43.80 6.38 10.77
C ILE A 460 42.54 7.24 10.87
N VAL A 461 42.23 7.77 12.04
CA VAL A 461 41.03 8.58 12.29
C VAL A 461 41.14 9.92 11.59
N LEU A 462 42.30 10.59 11.67
CA LEU A 462 42.51 11.87 11.00
C LEU A 462 42.47 11.75 9.48
N ARG A 463 43.10 10.69 8.93
CA ARG A 463 43.03 10.38 7.49
C ARG A 463 41.60 10.10 7.03
N ALA A 464 40.84 9.32 7.80
CA ALA A 464 39.45 9.01 7.50
C ALA A 464 38.54 10.26 7.56
N LYS A 465 38.75 11.15 8.54
CA LYS A 465 38.00 12.42 8.64
C LYS A 465 38.27 13.33 7.44
N ALA A 466 39.53 13.47 7.02
CA ALA A 466 39.89 14.27 5.83
C ALA A 466 39.26 13.68 4.55
N GLN A 467 39.34 12.35 4.39
CA GLN A 467 38.74 11.67 3.23
C GLN A 467 37.21 11.85 3.20
N ALA A 468 36.53 11.74 4.35
CA ALA A 468 35.08 11.89 4.44
C ALA A 468 34.57 13.27 4.00
N ILE A 469 35.40 14.32 4.06
CA ILE A 469 35.05 15.66 3.53
C ILE A 469 34.98 15.62 2.01
N VAL A 470 35.98 15.01 1.36
CA VAL A 470 36.03 14.83 -0.09
C VAL A 470 34.88 13.95 -0.56
N ASP A 471 34.68 12.79 0.07
CA ASP A 471 33.62 11.84 -0.28
C ASP A 471 32.23 12.51 -0.18
N ARG A 472 32.04 13.38 0.82
CA ARG A 472 30.81 14.17 0.99
C ARG A 472 30.62 15.19 -0.12
N ALA A 473 31.68 15.87 -0.56
CA ALA A 473 31.61 16.84 -1.64
C ALA A 473 31.36 16.16 -2.99
N GLU A 474 32.03 15.04 -3.27
CA GLU A 474 31.82 14.20 -4.46
C GLU A 474 30.38 13.68 -4.53
N TRP A 475 29.88 13.10 -3.45
CA TRP A 475 28.49 12.66 -3.38
C TRP A 475 27.52 13.81 -3.64
N ARG A 476 27.78 14.99 -3.05
CA ARG A 476 26.90 16.16 -3.22
C ARG A 476 26.93 16.69 -4.66
N LEU A 477 28.09 16.61 -5.33
CA LEU A 477 28.24 16.98 -6.74
C LEU A 477 27.40 16.05 -7.62
N GLU A 478 27.52 14.74 -7.42
CA GLU A 478 26.72 13.73 -8.13
C GLU A 478 25.22 13.99 -7.99
N GLN A 479 24.75 14.22 -6.76
CA GLN A 479 23.32 14.51 -6.53
C GLN A 479 22.88 15.82 -7.20
N THR A 480 23.73 16.85 -7.19
CA THR A 480 23.45 18.16 -7.80
C THR A 480 23.38 18.08 -9.33
N GLN A 481 24.22 17.24 -9.93
CA GLN A 481 24.22 16.99 -11.37
C GLN A 481 22.98 16.20 -11.83
N ARG A 482 22.52 15.25 -11.01
CA ARG A 482 21.39 14.37 -11.35
C ARG A 482 20.03 14.99 -11.06
N TRP A 483 19.81 15.48 -9.85
CA TRP A 483 18.47 15.82 -9.38
C TRP A 483 18.17 17.31 -9.51
N VAL A 484 16.94 17.64 -9.90
CA VAL A 484 16.41 19.02 -9.85
C VAL A 484 16.33 19.49 -8.40
N PHE A 485 15.97 18.59 -7.49
CA PHE A 485 15.89 18.83 -6.06
C PHE A 485 16.83 17.89 -5.29
N PRO A 486 18.14 18.18 -5.19
CA PRO A 486 19.13 17.27 -4.62
C PRO A 486 19.13 17.27 -3.08
N ALA A 487 19.28 16.11 -2.45
CA ALA A 487 19.38 15.98 -1.00
C ALA A 487 20.72 16.52 -0.45
N ARG A 488 20.67 17.31 0.63
CA ARG A 488 21.87 17.93 1.24
C ARG A 488 22.68 16.99 2.12
N ASN A 489 22.08 15.90 2.59
CA ASN A 489 22.67 15.00 3.57
C ASN A 489 23.05 13.68 2.87
N PRO A 490 24.33 13.26 2.91
CA PRO A 490 24.78 11.97 2.37
C PRO A 490 24.05 10.75 2.95
N LYS A 491 23.46 10.88 4.14
CA LYS A 491 22.63 9.83 4.75
C LYS A 491 21.24 9.71 4.13
N ALA A 492 20.89 10.55 3.16
CA ALA A 492 19.62 10.47 2.45
C ALA A 492 19.66 9.33 1.44
N VAL A 493 18.93 8.26 1.74
CA VAL A 493 18.86 7.03 0.93
C VAL A 493 18.51 7.31 -0.54
N GLU A 494 17.61 8.28 -0.77
CA GLU A 494 17.06 8.57 -2.10
C GLU A 494 17.93 9.51 -2.95
N GLY A 495 18.94 10.17 -2.37
CA GLY A 495 19.77 11.18 -3.07
C GLY A 495 19.05 12.50 -3.43
N HIS A 496 17.71 12.53 -3.40
CA HIS A 496 16.88 13.69 -3.69
C HIS A 496 16.10 14.22 -2.48
N TYR A 497 15.54 15.42 -2.61
CA TYR A 497 14.81 16.11 -1.57
C TYR A 497 13.57 15.34 -1.15
N VAL A 498 13.39 15.18 0.18
CA VAL A 498 12.24 14.48 0.75
C VAL A 498 11.55 15.27 1.85
N ASP A 499 12.20 16.23 2.51
CA ASP A 499 11.65 16.88 3.72
C ASP A 499 10.89 18.18 3.47
N SER A 500 9.72 18.09 2.85
CA SER A 500 8.82 19.25 2.71
C SER A 500 8.12 19.67 4.00
N LYS A 501 8.17 18.89 5.08
CA LYS A 501 7.40 19.20 6.30
C LYS A 501 8.02 20.36 7.08
N SER A 502 9.35 20.35 7.21
CA SER A 502 10.08 21.36 7.98
C SER A 502 9.88 22.76 7.40
N ILE A 503 10.09 22.93 6.10
CA ILE A 503 9.87 24.22 5.43
C ILE A 503 8.39 24.64 5.49
N LEU A 504 7.43 23.71 5.32
CA LEU A 504 6.01 24.05 5.40
C LEU A 504 5.58 24.49 6.80
N ALA A 505 6.23 24.01 7.87
CA ALA A 505 5.98 24.50 9.22
C ALA A 505 6.40 25.98 9.35
N THR A 506 7.54 26.35 8.78
CA THR A 506 7.98 27.75 8.72
C THR A 506 7.03 28.62 7.89
N ILE A 507 6.64 28.17 6.69
CA ILE A 507 5.69 28.89 5.83
C ILE A 507 4.34 29.09 6.54
N LYS A 508 3.88 28.09 7.30
CA LYS A 508 2.65 28.23 8.11
C LYS A 508 2.78 29.32 9.16
N ALA A 509 3.90 29.36 9.87
CA ALA A 509 4.13 30.38 10.89
C ALA A 509 4.19 31.78 10.27
N ASP A 510 4.90 31.93 9.15
CA ASP A 510 5.03 33.21 8.45
C ASP A 510 3.68 33.73 7.90
N ALA A 511 2.83 32.81 7.45
CA ALA A 511 1.55 33.15 6.84
C ALA A 511 0.37 33.21 7.84
N ASP A 512 0.64 33.04 9.15
CA ASP A 512 -0.39 32.94 10.19
C ASP A 512 -1.43 31.83 9.91
N LEU A 513 -0.92 30.66 9.51
CA LEU A 513 -1.68 29.47 9.13
C LEU A 513 -1.38 28.28 10.07
N THR A 514 -0.93 28.54 11.29
CA THR A 514 -0.55 27.50 12.27
C THR A 514 -1.73 26.58 12.62
N ASP A 515 -2.96 27.10 12.64
CA ASP A 515 -4.18 26.34 12.91
C ASP A 515 -4.71 25.57 11.69
N VAL A 516 -4.17 25.87 10.50
CA VAL A 516 -4.55 25.26 9.23
C VAL A 516 -3.70 24.03 8.95
N GLY A 517 -4.36 22.95 8.52
CA GLY A 517 -3.72 21.71 8.13
C GLY A 517 -3.00 21.76 6.79
N LEU A 518 -2.26 22.84 6.46
CA LEU A 518 -1.58 23.02 5.18
C LEU A 518 -0.56 21.89 4.94
N THR A 519 -0.67 21.25 3.78
CA THR A 519 0.14 20.12 3.33
C THR A 519 0.56 20.31 1.88
N MET A 520 1.55 19.55 1.40
CA MET A 520 1.93 19.53 -0.03
C MET A 520 0.74 19.28 -0.96
N HIS A 521 -0.26 18.51 -0.52
CA HIS A 521 -1.40 18.19 -1.37
C HIS A 521 -2.37 19.37 -1.55
N ASP A 522 -2.33 20.36 -0.67
CA ASP A 522 -3.17 21.56 -0.78
C ASP A 522 -2.67 22.49 -1.90
N PHE A 523 -1.37 22.51 -2.21
CA PHE A 523 -0.84 23.17 -3.41
C PHE A 523 -1.43 22.55 -4.69
N ARG A 524 -1.45 21.22 -4.80
CA ARG A 524 -2.14 20.52 -5.90
C ARG A 524 -3.64 20.87 -5.98
N ARG A 525 -4.33 20.94 -4.84
CA ARG A 525 -5.75 21.34 -4.81
C ARG A 525 -5.95 22.79 -5.22
N THR A 526 -5.02 23.66 -4.88
CA THR A 526 -5.03 25.08 -5.24
C THR A 526 -4.96 25.21 -6.76
N LEU A 527 -4.00 24.55 -7.42
CA LEU A 527 -3.97 24.51 -8.88
C LEU A 527 -5.27 23.94 -9.45
N GLY A 528 -5.77 22.83 -8.90
CA GLY A 528 -7.03 22.24 -9.38
C GLY A 528 -8.25 23.15 -9.25
N ARG A 529 -8.30 24.02 -8.22
CA ARG A 529 -9.36 25.03 -8.06
C ARG A 529 -9.28 26.10 -9.15
N PHE A 530 -8.09 26.58 -9.47
CA PHE A 530 -7.89 27.56 -10.54
C PHE A 530 -8.18 26.96 -11.91
N ALA A 531 -7.67 25.75 -12.17
CA ALA A 531 -7.96 25.00 -13.39
C ALA A 531 -9.46 24.80 -13.60
N ALA A 532 -10.20 24.38 -12.57
CA ALA A 532 -11.65 24.19 -12.64
C ALA A 532 -12.43 25.49 -12.91
N LYS A 533 -11.90 26.65 -12.53
CA LYS A 533 -12.52 27.96 -12.81
C LYS A 533 -12.20 28.47 -14.22
N LEU A 534 -11.02 28.14 -14.75
CA LEU A 534 -10.46 28.78 -15.95
C LEU A 534 -10.53 27.93 -17.21
N LEU A 535 -10.69 26.61 -17.07
CA LEU A 535 -10.56 25.63 -18.13
C LEU A 535 -11.79 24.72 -18.22
N SER A 536 -11.95 24.02 -19.35
CA SER A 536 -13.02 23.02 -19.52
C SER A 536 -12.77 21.77 -18.67
N GLY A 537 -13.84 21.04 -18.31
CA GLY A 537 -13.74 19.84 -17.48
C GLY A 537 -12.84 18.73 -18.07
N HIS A 538 -12.82 18.62 -19.41
CA HIS A 538 -11.91 17.73 -20.13
C HIS A 538 -10.45 18.13 -19.92
N MET A 539 -10.11 19.41 -20.13
CA MET A 539 -8.74 19.93 -19.95
C MET A 539 -8.28 19.81 -18.49
N VAL A 540 -9.14 20.08 -17.52
CA VAL A 540 -8.84 19.86 -16.08
C VAL A 540 -8.55 18.39 -15.80
N SER A 541 -9.33 17.48 -16.39
CA SER A 541 -9.12 16.04 -16.25
C SER A 541 -7.83 15.60 -16.90
N GLN A 542 -7.43 16.18 -18.04
CA GLN A 542 -6.17 15.90 -18.73
C GLN A 542 -4.96 16.43 -17.95
N LEU A 543 -5.04 17.64 -17.39
CA LEU A 543 -4.00 18.29 -16.56
C LEU A 543 -3.77 17.58 -15.23
N LEU A 544 -4.85 17.18 -14.55
CA LEU A 544 -4.76 16.52 -13.26
C LEU A 544 -4.80 14.99 -13.36
N ARG A 545 -4.99 14.45 -14.58
CA ARG A 545 -5.23 13.03 -14.90
C ARG A 545 -6.21 12.37 -13.93
N HIS A 546 -7.45 12.87 -13.96
CA HIS A 546 -8.59 12.32 -13.20
C HIS A 546 -9.41 11.30 -14.02
N HIS A 547 -8.76 10.45 -14.84
CA HIS A 547 -9.48 9.39 -15.54
C HIS A 547 -9.84 8.26 -14.56
N ALA A 548 -11.08 7.75 -14.66
CA ALA A 548 -11.42 6.45 -14.12
C ALA A 548 -10.93 5.42 -15.13
N THR A 549 -9.91 4.65 -14.76
CA THR A 549 -9.32 3.63 -15.62
C THR A 549 -10.40 2.63 -16.05
N SER A 550 -10.71 2.57 -17.35
CA SER A 550 -11.37 1.39 -17.91
C SER A 550 -10.31 0.29 -17.98
N GLY A 551 -10.65 -0.93 -17.59
CA GLY A 551 -9.68 -2.00 -17.27
C GLY A 551 -8.85 -2.55 -18.43
N ASN A 552 -8.76 -1.88 -19.58
CA ASN A 552 -8.07 -2.36 -20.79
C ASN A 552 -6.90 -1.49 -21.28
N ASP A 553 -6.59 -0.36 -20.66
CA ASP A 553 -5.44 0.45 -21.07
C ASP A 553 -4.15 -0.14 -20.50
N THR A 554 -3.47 -0.96 -21.32
CA THR A 554 -2.11 -1.42 -21.02
C THR A 554 -1.17 -0.22 -20.89
N ALA A 555 -0.51 -0.11 -19.75
CA ALA A 555 0.26 1.01 -19.23
C ALA A 555 1.59 1.34 -19.97
N MET A 556 1.66 1.18 -21.29
CA MET A 556 2.87 1.45 -22.08
C MET A 556 2.53 2.12 -23.41
N ALA A 557 1.82 3.25 -23.37
CA ALA A 557 1.93 4.18 -24.49
C ALA A 557 3.33 4.81 -24.43
N ASP A 558 4.10 4.56 -25.50
CA ASP A 558 5.41 5.15 -25.76
C ASP A 558 5.37 6.66 -25.44
N VAL A 559 6.42 7.20 -24.81
CA VAL A 559 6.49 8.61 -24.40
C VAL A 559 6.20 9.55 -25.60
N THR A 560 6.53 9.06 -26.79
CA THR A 560 6.33 9.69 -28.11
C THR A 560 4.87 9.80 -28.59
N GLN A 561 3.92 9.04 -28.02
CA GLN A 561 2.54 8.91 -28.55
C GLN A 561 1.45 9.56 -27.68
N ARG A 562 1.80 10.32 -26.63
CA ARG A 562 0.85 10.69 -25.56
C ARG A 562 -0.02 11.91 -25.80
N TYR A 563 0.39 12.79 -26.71
CA TYR A 563 -0.42 13.90 -27.20
C TYR A 563 -0.27 13.94 -28.71
N ALA A 564 -1.38 14.10 -29.43
CA ALA A 564 -1.28 14.48 -30.83
C ALA A 564 -0.58 15.85 -30.91
N GLN A 565 0.21 16.08 -31.96
CA GLN A 565 0.93 17.35 -32.14
C GLN A 565 -0.01 18.58 -32.13
N GLY A 566 -1.30 18.38 -32.44
CA GLY A 566 -2.36 19.40 -32.35
C GLY A 566 -2.87 19.70 -30.94
N GLU A 567 -2.77 18.78 -29.97
CA GLU A 567 -3.27 18.98 -28.59
C GLU A 567 -2.26 19.68 -27.69
N TRP A 568 -0.97 19.57 -28.01
CA TRP A 568 0.11 20.15 -27.20
C TRP A 568 0.03 21.68 -27.06
N PRO A 569 -0.21 22.47 -28.13
CA PRO A 569 -0.37 23.91 -28.00
C PRO A 569 -1.51 24.32 -27.07
N ASP A 570 -2.66 23.63 -27.13
CA ASP A 570 -3.80 23.90 -26.27
C ASP A 570 -3.47 23.64 -24.80
N LEU A 571 -2.70 22.58 -24.53
CA LEU A 571 -2.21 22.27 -23.20
C LEU A 571 -1.22 23.32 -22.68
N CYS A 572 -0.33 23.83 -23.55
CA CYS A 572 0.59 24.94 -23.21
C CYS A 572 -0.19 26.20 -22.82
N VAL A 573 -1.20 26.58 -23.61
CA VAL A 573 -2.05 27.74 -23.33
C VAL A 573 -2.83 27.54 -22.02
N ALA A 574 -3.38 26.35 -21.80
CA ALA A 574 -4.11 26.02 -20.58
C ALA A 574 -3.24 26.12 -19.33
N MET A 575 -2.01 25.56 -19.38
CA MET A 575 -1.04 25.66 -18.29
C MET A 575 -0.64 27.11 -18.01
N ALA A 576 -0.28 27.87 -19.06
CA ALA A 576 0.08 29.28 -18.92
C ALA A 576 -1.05 30.10 -18.27
N LYS A 577 -2.29 29.92 -18.73
CA LYS A 577 -3.47 30.61 -18.19
C LYS A 577 -3.68 30.35 -16.69
N VAL A 578 -3.52 29.10 -16.25
CA VAL A 578 -3.70 28.74 -14.83
C VAL A 578 -2.54 29.26 -13.99
N GLU A 579 -1.32 29.13 -14.47
CA GLU A 579 -0.11 29.55 -13.78
C GLU A 579 -0.06 31.07 -13.59
N GLU A 580 -0.34 31.83 -14.64
CA GLU A 580 -0.40 33.30 -14.59
C GLU A 580 -1.49 33.76 -13.63
N ALA A 581 -2.68 33.14 -13.66
CA ALA A 581 -3.75 33.46 -12.73
C ALA A 581 -3.39 33.16 -11.27
N LEU A 582 -2.60 32.11 -11.00
CA LEU A 582 -2.11 31.80 -9.65
C LEU A 582 -1.11 32.82 -9.15
N ILE A 583 -0.10 33.15 -9.97
CA ILE A 583 0.97 34.09 -9.57
C ILE A 583 0.44 35.52 -9.48
N ALA A 584 -0.49 35.91 -10.35
CA ALA A 584 -1.12 37.24 -10.34
C ALA A 584 -1.88 37.58 -9.04
N THR A 585 -2.11 36.58 -8.18
CA THR A 585 -2.71 36.81 -6.86
C THR A 585 -1.82 37.61 -5.92
N SER A 586 -0.50 37.66 -6.17
CA SER A 586 0.44 38.56 -5.50
C SER A 586 1.27 39.33 -6.54
N PRO A 587 0.93 40.60 -6.80
CA PRO A 587 1.75 41.51 -7.60
C PRO A 587 3.23 41.52 -7.24
N ALA A 588 3.59 41.46 -5.95
CA ALA A 588 4.99 41.41 -5.51
C ALA A 588 5.70 40.14 -6.01
N VAL A 589 5.07 38.97 -5.87
CA VAL A 589 5.64 37.71 -6.33
C VAL A 589 5.70 37.64 -7.86
N TRP A 590 4.66 38.13 -8.54
CA TRP A 590 4.67 38.30 -10.00
C TRP A 590 5.89 39.11 -10.45
N ASN A 591 6.10 40.27 -9.85
CA ASN A 591 7.20 41.17 -10.20
C ASN A 591 8.58 40.58 -9.90
N ILE A 592 8.73 39.74 -8.86
CA ILE A 592 9.98 39.05 -8.55
C ILE A 592 10.28 37.93 -9.57
N LEU A 593 9.28 37.16 -9.97
CA LEU A 593 9.48 36.03 -10.87
C LEU A 593 9.62 36.45 -12.35
N ARG A 594 8.99 37.57 -12.73
CA ARG A 594 9.02 38.11 -14.08
C ARG A 594 10.42 38.59 -14.49
N ASP A 595 10.80 38.35 -15.74
CA ASP A 595 11.98 38.96 -16.32
C ASP A 595 11.83 40.48 -16.52
N PRO A 596 12.88 41.28 -16.20
CA PRO A 596 12.95 42.67 -16.61
C PRO A 596 12.75 42.80 -18.13
N GLY A 597 11.81 43.63 -18.56
CA GLY A 597 11.55 43.87 -19.99
C GLY A 597 10.59 42.89 -20.68
N ASP A 598 10.04 41.89 -19.99
CA ASP A 598 8.95 41.09 -20.56
C ASP A 598 7.69 41.94 -20.80
N VAL A 599 7.35 42.16 -22.08
CA VAL A 599 6.21 42.96 -22.55
C VAL A 599 4.90 42.19 -22.45
N ALA A 600 4.92 40.86 -22.62
CA ALA A 600 3.71 40.03 -22.59
C ALA A 600 3.15 39.93 -21.16
N ARG A 601 4.01 40.05 -20.15
CA ARG A 601 3.65 40.03 -18.73
C ARG A 601 4.10 41.33 -18.09
N PRO A 602 3.33 42.44 -18.14
CA PRO A 602 3.78 43.72 -17.60
C PRO A 602 4.01 43.67 -16.08
N ARG A 603 4.77 44.64 -15.55
CA ARG A 603 4.92 44.84 -14.10
C ARG A 603 3.55 45.13 -13.50
N MET A 604 3.17 44.40 -12.45
CA MET A 604 1.92 44.61 -11.73
C MET A 604 2.07 45.70 -10.65
N ASP A 605 0.97 46.37 -10.36
CA ASP A 605 0.89 47.38 -9.31
C ASP A 605 0.82 46.73 -7.92
N GLU A 606 1.74 47.10 -7.04
CA GLU A 606 1.87 46.55 -5.69
C GLU A 606 1.11 47.37 -4.63
N ARG A 607 0.46 48.49 -4.99
CA ARG A 607 -0.23 49.38 -4.03
C ARG A 607 -1.22 48.67 -3.10
N ASN A 608 -1.88 47.62 -3.59
CA ASN A 608 -2.86 46.82 -2.84
C ASN A 608 -2.34 45.42 -2.46
N ASP A 609 -1.02 45.19 -2.54
CA ASP A 609 -0.39 43.91 -2.16
C ASP A 609 0.41 44.10 -0.85
N PRO A 610 -0.21 43.93 0.34
CA PRO A 610 0.44 44.25 1.61
C PRO A 610 1.72 43.42 1.81
N PRO A 611 2.84 44.03 2.24
CA PRO A 611 4.09 43.31 2.43
C PRO A 611 3.96 42.26 3.54
N LEU A 612 4.63 41.13 3.37
CA LEU A 612 4.71 40.10 4.41
C LEU A 612 6.01 40.26 5.20
N ASN A 613 5.91 40.53 6.50
CA ASN A 613 7.09 40.58 7.37
C ASN A 613 7.52 39.17 7.76
N VAL A 614 8.47 38.60 7.00
CA VAL A 614 9.02 37.28 7.28
C VAL A 614 10.18 37.39 8.28
N PRO A 615 10.09 36.74 9.46
CA PRO A 615 11.16 36.80 10.46
C PRO A 615 12.51 36.34 9.89
N LYS A 616 13.51 37.22 9.97
CA LYS A 616 14.89 36.92 9.58
C LYS A 616 15.55 36.06 10.67
N TYR A 617 15.44 34.75 10.56
CA TYR A 617 16.26 33.86 11.37
C TYR A 617 17.69 33.92 10.83
N ARG A 618 18.62 34.48 11.62
CA ARG A 618 20.05 34.30 11.38
C ARG A 618 20.32 32.80 11.36
N SER A 619 21.19 32.31 10.47
CA SER A 619 21.78 30.99 10.70
C SER A 619 22.33 31.04 12.13
N ARG A 620 21.95 30.09 12.98
CA ARG A 620 22.74 29.86 14.19
C ARG A 620 24.13 29.58 13.64
N GLY A 621 25.02 30.57 13.74
CA GLY A 621 26.45 30.33 13.57
C GLY A 621 26.80 29.14 14.43
N ALA A 622 27.76 28.35 13.98
CA ALA A 622 28.41 27.37 14.84
C ALA A 622 28.78 28.08 16.14
N SER A 623 27.98 27.87 17.19
CA SER A 623 28.31 28.31 18.53
C SER A 623 29.41 27.37 18.99
N GLU A 624 30.60 27.93 19.17
CA GLU A 624 31.49 27.61 20.27
C GLU A 624 30.76 26.82 21.38
N ARG A 625 31.03 25.52 21.41
CA ARG A 625 30.83 24.53 22.48
C ARG A 625 31.91 23.49 22.16
N ASP A 626 33.02 23.34 22.86
CA ASP A 626 33.32 23.59 24.27
C ASP A 626 34.76 24.11 24.40
N GLN A 627 34.95 25.22 25.10
CA GLN A 627 36.14 25.49 25.90
C GLN A 627 35.62 25.77 27.30
N THR A 628 35.84 24.80 28.19
CA THR A 628 35.87 24.76 29.67
C THR A 628 35.50 23.30 30.02
N ASP A 629 36.42 22.34 30.03
CA ASP A 629 37.39 22.10 31.11
C ASP A 629 37.48 23.21 32.16
N GLU A 630 36.65 23.12 33.19
CA GLU A 630 37.05 23.01 34.60
C GLU A 630 35.82 22.86 35.51
N SER A 631 35.88 21.85 36.38
CA SER A 631 34.93 21.41 37.44
C SER A 631 33.63 20.70 37.07
#